data_AF-A0A0A9Z0E7-F1
#
_entry.id   AF-A0A0A9Z0E7-F1
#
_cell.length_a   1.000
_cell.length_b   1.000
_cell.length_c   1.000
_cell.angle_alpha   90.00
_cell.angle_beta   90.00
_cell.angle_gamma   90.00
#
_symmetry.space_group_name_H-M   'P 1'
#
loop_
_entity.id
_entity.type
_entity.pdbx_description
1 polymer ?
#
loop_
_entity_poly.entity_id
_entity_poly.type
_entity_poly.pdbx_seq_one_letter_code
_entity_poly.pdbx_strand_id
1 'polypeptide(L)'
;MGRKTKSLVPCTDAVLQPKIINPLEVKAALKRFQDQQKNAANRGKTPGQVFTEGEKILWRRNPRDWVPAEVVRPVPGGNSYIIKTSEGTKYKRNSWYLRPR
;
A
#
# COMPACT_ATOMS: atom_id res chain seq x y z
N MET A 1 49.80 -39.43 11.31
CA MET A 1 49.37 -38.05 11.02
C MET A 1 49.56 -37.78 9.53
N GLY A 2 48.50 -37.48 8.80
CA GLY A 2 48.59 -37.08 7.40
C GLY A 2 47.26 -36.49 6.95
N ARG A 3 47.01 -35.21 7.25
CA ARG A 3 45.85 -34.49 6.72
C ARG A 3 46.02 -34.39 5.20
N LYS A 4 45.11 -34.99 4.43
CA LYS A 4 44.99 -34.72 2.99
C LYS A 4 44.48 -33.28 2.79
N THR A 5 45.36 -32.30 2.89
CA THR A 5 45.05 -30.91 2.51
C THR A 5 45.30 -30.75 1.03
N LYS A 6 44.24 -30.34 0.31
CA LYS A 6 44.18 -29.73 -1.03
C LYS A 6 43.16 -30.48 -1.91
N SER A 7 41.87 -30.22 -1.64
CA SER A 7 40.90 -30.23 -2.72
C SER A 7 41.30 -29.09 -3.67
N LEU A 8 41.96 -29.42 -4.78
CA LEU A 8 42.00 -28.56 -5.96
C LEU A 8 40.57 -28.51 -6.49
N VAL A 9 39.71 -27.71 -5.85
CA VAL A 9 38.46 -27.31 -6.48
C VAL A 9 38.89 -26.55 -7.72
N PRO A 10 38.50 -26.95 -8.94
CA PRO A 10 38.81 -26.18 -10.13
C PRO A 10 38.09 -24.83 -10.03
N CYS A 11 38.76 -23.85 -9.44
CA CYS A 11 38.39 -22.44 -9.58
C CYS A 11 38.92 -22.02 -10.94
N THR A 12 38.07 -22.08 -11.95
CA THR A 12 38.35 -21.35 -13.20
C THR A 12 38.29 -19.85 -12.88
N ASP A 13 39.14 -19.05 -13.53
CA ASP A 13 39.19 -17.59 -13.29
C ASP A 13 37.82 -16.92 -13.47
N ALA A 14 36.93 -17.52 -14.27
CA ALA A 14 35.54 -17.12 -14.43
C ALA A 14 34.71 -17.14 -13.14
N VAL A 15 35.02 -18.02 -12.18
CA VAL A 15 34.34 -18.10 -10.87
C VAL A 15 34.82 -16.99 -9.92
N LEU A 16 36.03 -16.48 -10.13
CA LEU A 16 36.62 -15.39 -9.34
C LEU A 16 36.12 -14.01 -9.78
N GLN A 17 35.49 -13.92 -10.96
CA GLN A 17 34.93 -12.67 -11.47
C GLN A 17 33.52 -12.41 -10.89
N PRO A 18 33.24 -11.19 -10.43
CA PRO A 18 31.91 -10.85 -9.96
C PRO A 18 30.91 -10.89 -11.13
N LYS A 19 29.71 -11.42 -10.86
CA LYS A 19 28.61 -11.32 -11.82
C LYS A 19 28.12 -9.87 -11.87
N ILE A 20 28.53 -9.14 -12.91
CA ILE A 20 28.05 -7.78 -13.17
C ILE A 20 26.70 -7.91 -13.87
N ILE A 21 25.62 -7.63 -13.14
CA ILE A 21 24.26 -7.63 -13.67
C ILE A 21 23.88 -6.20 -14.03
N ASN A 22 23.19 -6.01 -15.16
CA ASN A 22 22.73 -4.70 -15.59
C ASN A 22 21.75 -4.11 -14.55
N PRO A 23 22.02 -2.91 -13.99
CA PRO A 23 21.14 -2.27 -13.00
C PRO A 23 19.69 -2.08 -13.48
N LEU A 24 19.48 -1.90 -14.78
CA LEU A 24 18.15 -1.74 -15.37
C LEU A 24 17.31 -3.03 -15.25
N GLU A 25 17.95 -4.19 -15.44
CA GLU A 25 17.31 -5.50 -15.32
C GLU A 25 16.94 -5.79 -13.86
N VAL A 26 17.84 -5.47 -12.92
CA VAL A 26 17.57 -5.60 -11.48
C VAL A 26 16.39 -4.71 -11.08
N LYS A 27 16.36 -3.46 -11.54
CA LYS A 27 15.25 -2.54 -11.26
C LYS A 27 13.93 -3.06 -11.81
N ALA A 28 13.92 -3.60 -13.03
CA ALA A 28 12.74 -4.19 -13.62
C ALA A 28 12.26 -5.43 -12.85
N ALA A 29 13.18 -6.29 -12.43
CA ALA A 29 12.88 -7.48 -11.63
C ALA A 29 12.28 -7.12 -10.26
N LEU A 30 12.88 -6.14 -9.57
CA LEU A 30 12.35 -5.64 -8.29
C LEU A 30 10.96 -5.03 -8.44
N LYS A 31 10.70 -4.27 -9.51
CA LYS A 31 9.37 -3.73 -9.78
C LYS A 31 8.34 -4.84 -10.00
N ARG A 32 8.67 -5.85 -10.81
CA ARG A 32 7.79 -7.02 -11.01
C ARG A 32 7.49 -7.75 -9.70
N PHE A 33 8.50 -7.91 -8.84
CA PHE A 33 8.34 -8.53 -7.53
C PHE A 33 7.39 -7.72 -6.62
N GLN A 34 7.56 -6.40 -6.58
CA GLN A 34 6.66 -5.49 -5.84
C GLN A 34 5.22 -5.56 -6.36
N ASP A 35 5.05 -5.57 -7.68
CA ASP A 35 3.72 -5.68 -8.31
C ASP A 35 3.05 -7.02 -7.98
N GLN A 36 3.80 -8.12 -7.99
CA GLN A 36 3.30 -9.44 -7.59
C GLN A 36 2.86 -9.46 -6.12
N GLN A 37 3.66 -8.91 -5.22
CA GLN A 37 3.32 -8.80 -3.79
C GLN A 37 2.05 -7.96 -3.59
N LYS A 38 1.94 -6.82 -4.27
CA LYS A 38 0.75 -5.96 -4.22
C LYS A 38 -0.50 -6.70 -4.72
N ASN A 39 -0.39 -7.41 -5.83
CA ASN A 39 -1.50 -8.16 -6.41
C ASN A 39 -1.93 -9.32 -5.50
N ALA A 40 -0.99 -10.05 -4.91
CA ALA A 40 -1.28 -11.11 -3.95
C ALA A 40 -1.97 -10.53 -2.70
N ALA A 41 -1.47 -9.42 -2.15
CA ALA A 41 -2.05 -8.76 -0.99
C ALA A 41 -3.43 -8.13 -1.25
N ASN A 42 -3.73 -7.76 -2.49
CA ASN A 42 -5.02 -7.20 -2.91
C ASN A 42 -5.99 -8.25 -3.45
N ARG A 43 -5.56 -9.52 -3.56
CA ARG A 43 -6.39 -10.60 -4.08
C ARG A 43 -7.62 -10.78 -3.18
N GLY A 44 -8.81 -10.60 -3.76
CA GLY A 44 -10.09 -10.73 -3.06
C GLY A 44 -10.51 -9.49 -2.24
N LYS A 45 -9.75 -8.39 -2.26
CA LYS A 45 -10.18 -7.14 -1.62
C LYS A 45 -11.13 -6.37 -2.53
N THR A 46 -12.25 -5.91 -2.00
CA THR A 46 -13.12 -4.96 -2.68
C THR A 46 -12.50 -3.56 -2.64
N PRO A 47 -12.60 -2.77 -3.72
CA PRO A 47 -12.19 -1.37 -3.68
C PRO A 47 -13.00 -0.63 -2.62
N GLY A 48 -12.34 0.23 -1.85
CA GLY A 48 -13.00 1.02 -0.82
C GLY A 48 -14.03 1.99 -1.44
N GLN A 49 -15.08 2.30 -0.68
CA GLN A 49 -16.05 3.31 -1.08
C GLN A 49 -15.35 4.66 -1.27
N VAL A 50 -15.53 5.26 -2.44
CA VAL A 50 -15.06 6.61 -2.76
C VAL A 50 -16.24 7.55 -2.60
N PHE A 51 -16.01 8.69 -1.95
CA PHE A 51 -17.03 9.71 -1.77
C PHE A 51 -16.67 10.96 -2.57
N THR A 52 -17.68 11.58 -3.18
CA THR A 52 -17.50 12.82 -3.97
C THR A 52 -17.79 14.06 -3.13
N GLU A 53 -17.32 15.22 -3.59
CA GLU A 53 -17.62 16.50 -2.95
C GLU A 53 -19.13 16.79 -3.03
N GLY A 54 -19.72 17.25 -1.93
CA GLY A 54 -21.16 17.48 -1.78
C GLY A 54 -21.99 16.24 -1.46
N GLU A 55 -21.38 15.06 -1.37
CA GLU A 55 -22.12 13.82 -1.10
C GLU A 55 -22.62 13.77 0.36
N LYS A 56 -23.90 13.42 0.54
CA LYS A 56 -24.51 13.20 1.86
C LYS A 56 -24.15 11.82 2.36
N ILE A 57 -23.45 11.78 3.47
CA ILE A 57 -22.93 10.56 4.09
C ILE A 57 -23.38 10.46 5.55
N LEU A 58 -23.16 9.32 6.16
CA LEU A 58 -23.26 9.13 7.60
C LEU A 58 -21.84 8.98 8.15
N TRP A 59 -21.50 9.76 9.17
CA TRP A 59 -20.21 9.67 9.86
C TRP A 59 -20.39 9.12 11.27
N ARG A 60 -19.42 8.32 11.70
CA ARG A 60 -19.45 7.67 13.01
C ARG A 60 -18.90 8.62 14.08
N ARG A 61 -19.79 9.18 14.90
CA ARG A 61 -19.44 10.05 16.06
C ARG A 61 -19.00 9.19 17.25
N ASN A 62 -19.76 8.13 17.55
CA ASN A 62 -19.48 7.15 18.60
C ASN A 62 -19.63 5.71 18.05
N PRO A 63 -19.17 4.66 18.76
CA PRO A 63 -19.21 3.29 18.26
C PRO A 63 -20.58 2.81 17.74
N ARG A 64 -21.68 3.30 18.31
CA ARG A 64 -23.05 2.95 17.90
C ARG A 64 -23.84 4.13 17.31
N ASP A 65 -23.18 5.27 17.07
CA ASP A 65 -23.85 6.50 16.66
C ASP A 65 -23.34 6.99 15.31
N TRP A 66 -24.25 7.02 14.34
CA TRP A 66 -24.02 7.44 12.97
C TRP A 66 -24.86 8.67 12.69
N VAL A 67 -24.18 9.79 12.45
CA VAL A 67 -24.80 11.10 12.31
C VAL A 67 -24.68 11.53 10.84
N PRO A 68 -25.68 12.21 10.26
CA PRO A 68 -25.57 12.75 8.91
C PRO A 68 -24.50 13.83 8.81
N ALA A 69 -23.74 13.79 7.71
CA ALA A 69 -22.75 14.79 7.33
C ALA A 69 -22.67 14.90 5.80
N GLU A 70 -21.94 15.90 5.35
CA GLU A 70 -21.67 16.15 3.93
C GLU A 70 -20.16 16.14 3.71
N VAL A 71 -19.70 15.51 2.62
CA VAL A 71 -18.29 15.54 2.24
C VAL A 71 -17.99 16.91 1.62
N VAL A 72 -17.12 17.68 2.25
CA VAL A 72 -16.68 18.98 1.71
C VAL A 72 -15.62 18.76 0.65
N ARG A 73 -14.60 17.94 0.96
CA ARG A 73 -13.51 17.63 0.04
C ARG A 73 -12.73 16.37 0.44
N PRO A 74 -12.25 15.57 -0.52
CA PRO A 74 -11.25 14.55 -0.26
C PRO A 74 -9.89 15.19 0.04
N VAL A 75 -9.08 14.51 0.85
CA VAL A 75 -7.68 14.88 1.10
C VAL A 75 -6.80 14.20 0.05
N PRO A 76 -5.96 14.95 -0.68
CA PRO A 76 -5.11 14.37 -1.71
C PRO A 76 -4.12 13.39 -1.09
N GLY A 77 -3.97 12.21 -1.73
CA GLY A 77 -2.97 11.21 -1.34
C GLY A 77 -3.34 10.32 -0.15
N GLY A 78 -4.60 10.32 0.31
CA GLY A 78 -5.01 9.44 1.40
C GLY A 78 -6.50 9.12 1.45
N ASN A 79 -6.88 8.26 2.40
CA ASN A 79 -8.26 7.80 2.57
C ASN A 79 -9.08 8.72 3.50
N SER A 80 -8.67 9.98 3.62
CA SER A 80 -9.29 10.95 4.53
C SER A 80 -10.14 11.95 3.76
N TYR A 81 -11.26 12.34 4.36
CA TYR A 81 -12.21 13.30 3.84
C TYR A 81 -12.43 14.39 4.88
N ILE A 82 -12.65 15.61 4.41
CA ILE A 82 -13.15 16.71 5.22
C ILE A 82 -14.66 16.65 5.15
N ILE A 83 -15.31 16.45 6.29
CA ILE A 83 -16.76 16.34 6.41
C ILE A 83 -17.30 17.56 7.15
N LYS A 84 -18.52 17.98 6.82
CA LYS A 84 -19.28 19.01 7.50
C LYS A 84 -20.50 18.38 8.17
N THR A 85 -20.64 18.56 9.47
CA THR A 85 -21.82 18.09 10.21
C THR A 85 -23.02 19.02 9.99
N SER A 86 -24.22 18.55 10.34
CA SER A 86 -25.43 19.39 10.38
C SER A 86 -25.27 20.63 11.26
N GLU A 87 -24.48 20.53 12.33
CA GLU A 87 -24.12 21.63 13.23
C GLU A 87 -23.11 22.62 12.60
N GLY A 88 -22.66 22.38 11.37
CA GLY A 88 -21.71 23.24 10.65
C GLY A 88 -20.23 23.02 11.00
N THR A 89 -19.92 22.12 11.94
CA THR A 89 -18.55 21.83 12.34
C THR A 89 -17.86 20.98 11.27
N LYS A 90 -16.59 21.31 10.96
CA LYS A 90 -15.77 20.57 10.00
C LYS A 90 -14.83 19.60 10.71
N TYR A 91 -14.78 18.36 10.25
CA TYR A 91 -13.87 17.33 10.77
C TYR A 91 -13.08 16.67 9.64
N LYS A 92 -11.86 16.23 9.94
CA LYS A 92 -11.09 15.33 9.07
C LYS A 92 -11.30 13.89 9.54
N ARG A 93 -11.85 13.03 8.68
CA ARG A 93 -12.16 11.63 9.01
C ARG A 93 -11.74 10.67 7.90
N ASN A 94 -11.28 9.49 8.30
CA ASN A 94 -10.96 8.39 7.38
C ASN A 94 -12.25 7.76 6.83
N SER A 95 -12.22 7.25 5.60
CA SER A 95 -13.34 6.51 4.97
C SER A 95 -13.92 5.40 5.84
N TRP A 96 -13.13 4.77 6.73
CA TRP A 96 -13.63 3.76 7.66
C TRP A 96 -14.71 4.29 8.62
N TYR A 97 -14.71 5.58 8.93
CA TYR A 97 -15.72 6.23 9.78
C TYR A 97 -16.90 6.76 8.97
N LEU A 98 -16.93 6.56 7.66
CA LEU A 98 -17.94 7.08 6.76
C LEU A 98 -18.70 5.91 6.14
N ARG A 99 -20.00 6.09 5.93
CA ARG A 99 -20.83 5.17 5.15
C ARG A 99 -21.75 5.97 4.24
N PRO A 100 -22.11 5.42 3.07
CA PRO A 100 -23.18 6.00 2.26
C PRO A 100 -24.47 6.07 3.09
N ARG A 101 -25.27 7.10 2.83
CA ARG A 101 -26.57 7.30 3.50
C ARG A 101 -27.64 6.38 2.93
#